data_AF-A0A7C1K6L2-F1
#
_entry.id   AF-A0A7C1K6L2-F1
#
_cell.length_a   1.000
_cell.length_b   1.000
_cell.length_c   1.000
_cell.angle_alpha   90.00
_cell.angle_beta   90.00
_cell.angle_gamma   90.00
#
_symmetry.space_group_name_H-M   'P 1'
#
loop_
_entity.id
_entity.type
_entity.pdbx_description
1 polymer ?
#
loop_
_entity_poly.entity_id
_entity_poly.type
_entity_poly.pdbx_seq_one_letter_code
_entity_poly.pdbx_strand_id
1 'polypeptide(L)'
;MRLKHSAYRTEQAYVDWVRRFIRFHGKRHPQEMDVSEMEAFLTHLAMHEYVAASTQNQALNALLFLYCDVLRIELEASSDLAVRSPLDE
;
A
#
# COMPACT_ATOMS: atom_id res chain seq x y z
N MET A 1 -11.50 -17.37 0.15
CA MET A 1 -11.76 -16.57 -1.07
C MET A 1 -10.51 -16.60 -1.93
N ARG A 2 -10.57 -17.15 -3.15
CA ARG A 2 -9.46 -17.12 -4.12
C ARG A 2 -9.75 -16.00 -5.11
N LEU A 3 -8.99 -14.91 -5.05
CA LEU A 3 -9.03 -13.85 -6.05
C LEU A 3 -8.40 -14.38 -7.35
N LYS A 4 -9.12 -14.22 -8.45
CA LYS A 4 -8.77 -14.76 -9.76
C LYS A 4 -7.43 -14.17 -10.24
N HIS A 5 -6.49 -15.06 -10.58
CA HIS A 5 -5.34 -14.83 -11.46
C HIS A 5 -4.21 -13.87 -11.02
N SER A 6 -3.97 -13.68 -9.73
CA SER A 6 -2.64 -13.26 -9.27
C SER A 6 -1.98 -14.44 -8.56
N ALA A 7 -0.85 -14.92 -9.11
CA ALA A 7 -0.17 -16.10 -8.61
C ALA A 7 0.10 -15.96 -7.10
N TYR A 8 0.03 -17.07 -6.37
CA TYR A 8 0.35 -17.19 -4.93
C TYR A 8 1.55 -16.35 -4.43
N ARG A 9 2.52 -16.09 -5.29
CA ARG A 9 3.69 -15.23 -5.02
C ARG A 9 3.35 -13.74 -4.84
N THR A 10 2.34 -13.23 -5.55
CA THR A 10 1.88 -11.83 -5.47
C THR A 10 1.14 -11.57 -4.15
N GLU A 11 0.33 -12.54 -3.69
CA GLU A 11 -0.32 -12.48 -2.36
C GLU A 11 0.73 -12.44 -1.24
N GLN A 12 1.75 -13.31 -1.32
CA GLN A 12 2.83 -13.34 -0.33
C GLN A 12 3.59 -12.00 -0.27
N ALA A 13 3.92 -11.45 -1.45
CA ALA A 13 4.61 -10.16 -1.55
C ALA A 13 3.78 -9.02 -0.94
N TYR A 14 2.45 -9.02 -1.13
CA TYR A 14 1.58 -7.99 -0.58
C TYR A 14 1.54 -8.05 0.94
N VAL A 15 1.40 -9.26 1.50
CA VAL A 15 1.43 -9.45 2.95
C VAL A 15 2.78 -9.00 3.53
N ASP A 16 3.88 -9.27 2.84
CA ASP A 16 5.20 -8.83 3.29
C ASP A 16 5.35 -7.31 3.26
N TRP A 17 4.85 -6.63 2.23
CA TRP A 17 4.82 -5.17 2.18
C TRP A 17 3.97 -4.57 3.31
N VAL A 18 2.78 -5.12 3.56
CA VAL A 18 1.92 -4.69 4.67
C VAL A 18 2.63 -4.89 6.02
N ARG A 19 3.32 -6.01 6.23
CA ARG A 19 4.11 -6.25 7.45
C ARG A 19 5.24 -5.24 7.61
N ARG A 20 5.96 -4.92 6.52
CA ARG A 20 7.04 -3.92 6.54
C ARG A 20 6.51 -2.53 6.87
N PHE A 21 5.39 -2.15 6.27
CA PHE A 21 4.69 -0.89 6.55
C PHE A 21 4.29 -0.78 8.03
N ILE A 22 3.63 -1.80 8.59
CA ILE A 22 3.23 -1.81 10.00
C ILE A 22 4.47 -1.71 10.92
N ARG A 23 5.56 -2.41 10.60
CA ARG A 23 6.79 -2.37 11.39
C ARG A 23 7.49 -1.02 11.31
N PHE A 24 7.51 -0.39 10.13
CA PHE A 24 8.07 0.95 9.93
C PHE A 24 7.37 1.98 10.82
N HIS A 25 6.05 1.86 10.97
CA HIS A 25 5.24 2.72 11.83
C HIS A 25 5.09 2.22 13.27
N GLY A 26 6.05 1.44 13.77
CA GLY A 26 6.08 1.05 15.18
C GLY A 26 4.92 0.14 15.62
N LYS A 27 4.35 -0.64 14.70
CA LYS A 27 3.17 -1.51 14.91
C LYS A 27 1.86 -0.77 15.17
N ARG A 28 1.76 0.51 14.78
CA ARG A 28 0.47 1.22 14.70
C ARG A 28 -0.49 0.47 13.79
N HIS A 29 -1.77 0.47 14.14
CA HIS A 29 -2.77 -0.22 13.34
C HIS A 29 -3.00 0.56 12.03
N PRO A 30 -3.08 -0.09 10.86
CA PRO A 30 -3.31 0.61 9.59
C PRO A 30 -4.56 1.48 9.53
N GLN A 31 -5.59 1.20 10.34
CA GLN A 31 -6.79 2.05 10.43
C GLN A 31 -6.53 3.39 11.15
N GLU A 32 -5.42 3.51 11.87
CA GLU A 32 -5.00 4.74 12.57
C GLU A 32 -3.99 5.55 11.75
N MET A 33 -3.82 5.20 10.48
CA MET A 33 -2.82 5.74 9.55
C MET A 33 -3.48 6.00 8.21
N ASP A 34 -3.04 7.06 7.53
CA ASP A 34 -3.65 7.52 6.29
C ASP A 34 -2.58 7.67 5.18
N VAL A 35 -2.93 8.35 4.10
CA VAL A 35 -2.07 8.64 2.95
C VAL A 35 -0.68 9.14 3.36
N SER A 36 -0.59 10.01 4.37
CA SER A 36 0.68 10.56 4.88
C SER A 36 1.66 9.47 5.32
N GLU A 37 1.17 8.44 6.03
CA GLU A 37 2.01 7.32 6.46
C GLU A 37 2.41 6.42 5.30
N MET A 38 1.56 6.28 4.29
CA MET A 38 1.90 5.55 3.06
C MET A 38 3.01 6.27 2.31
N GLU A 39 2.90 7.59 2.12
CA GLU A 39 3.91 8.43 1.46
C GLU A 39 5.26 8.38 2.19
N ALA A 40 5.24 8.50 3.52
CA ALA A 40 6.45 8.41 4.34
C ALA A 40 7.16 7.07 4.17
N PHE A 41 6.41 5.96 4.16
CA PHE A 41 6.96 4.63 3.96
C PHE A 41 7.54 4.46 2.54
N LEU A 42 6.80 4.85 1.51
CA LEU A 42 7.25 4.73 0.11
C LEU A 42 8.48 5.62 -0.16
N THR A 43 8.53 6.80 0.43
CA THR A 43 9.70 7.68 0.37
C THR A 43 10.90 7.04 1.05
N HIS A 44 10.69 6.42 2.22
CA HIS A 44 11.76 5.69 2.91
C HIS A 44 12.31 4.54 2.06
N LEU A 45 11.45 3.79 1.37
CA LEU A 45 11.89 2.72 0.47
C LEU A 45 12.78 3.24 -0.67
N ALA A 46 12.44 4.39 -1.26
CA ALA A 46 13.22 4.97 -2.35
C ALA A 46 14.54 5.59 -1.88
N MET A 47 14.51 6.31 -0.76
CA MET A 47 15.64 7.15 -0.33
C MET A 47 16.63 6.45 0.61
N HIS A 48 16.16 5.47 1.39
CA HIS A 48 16.99 4.78 2.38
C HIS A 48 17.25 3.32 2.04
N GLU A 49 16.26 2.63 1.47
CA GLU A 49 16.41 1.24 1.04
C GLU A 49 16.80 1.11 -0.45
N TYR A 50 16.84 2.24 -1.19
CA TYR A 50 17.23 2.34 -2.59
C TYR A 50 16.54 1.30 -3.50
N VAL A 51 15.26 1.01 -3.22
CA VAL A 51 14.53 0.02 -4.02
C VAL A 51 14.24 0.56 -5.42
N ALA A 52 14.16 -0.35 -6.40
CA ALA A 52 13.77 0.03 -7.76
C ALA A 52 12.33 0.57 -7.79
N ALA A 53 12.04 1.44 -8.77
CA ALA A 53 10.70 2.01 -8.95
C ALA A 53 9.60 0.93 -9.09
N SER A 54 9.89 -0.19 -9.76
CA SER A 54 8.96 -1.32 -9.88
C SER A 54 8.72 -2.05 -8.56
N THR A 55 9.68 -2.01 -7.63
CA THR A 55 9.54 -2.54 -6.27
C THR A 55 8.73 -1.59 -5.39
N GLN A 56 8.96 -0.28 -5.51
CA GLN A 56 8.14 0.73 -4.83
C GLN A 56 6.67 0.66 -5.30
N ASN A 57 6.43 0.45 -6.59
CA ASN A 57 5.09 0.30 -7.13
C ASN A 57 4.36 -0.96 -6.59
N GLN A 58 5.10 -2.06 -6.37
CA GLN A 58 4.53 -3.24 -5.70
C GLN A 58 4.16 -2.96 -4.24
N ALA A 59 4.97 -2.19 -3.52
CA ALA A 59 4.64 -1.75 -2.16
C ALA A 59 3.40 -0.85 -2.15
N LEU A 60 3.31 0.13 -3.06
CA LEU A 60 2.14 1.00 -3.20
C LEU A 60 0.88 0.20 -3.48
N ASN A 61 0.90 -0.71 -4.46
CA ASN A 61 -0.27 -1.54 -4.79
C ASN A 61 -0.70 -2.44 -3.63
N ALA A 62 0.24 -2.95 -2.84
CA ALA A 62 -0.07 -3.72 -1.64
C ALA A 62 -0.78 -2.88 -0.57
N LEU A 63 -0.38 -1.62 -0.40
CA LEU A 63 -1.02 -0.70 0.53
C LEU A 63 -2.41 -0.27 0.03
N LEU A 64 -2.55 0.07 -1.25
CA LEU A 64 -3.87 0.38 -1.83
C LEU A 64 -4.84 -0.79 -1.66
N PHE A 65 -4.40 -2.02 -1.92
CA PHE A 65 -5.22 -3.22 -1.69
C PHE A 65 -5.60 -3.38 -0.21
N LEU A 66 -4.69 -3.11 0.73
CA LEU A 66 -5.00 -3.14 2.16
C LEU A 66 -6.12 -2.14 2.51
N TYR A 67 -6.01 -0.89 2.05
CA TYR A 67 -6.97 0.15 2.40
C TYR A 67 -8.31 -0.03 1.68
N CYS A 68 -8.29 -0.25 0.36
CA CYS A 68 -9.51 -0.32 -0.45
C CYS A 68 -10.25 -1.65 -0.30
N ASP A 69 -9.55 -2.79 -0.38
CA ASP A 69 -10.20 -4.10 -0.44
C ASP A 69 -10.37 -4.75 0.94
N VAL A 70 -9.37 -4.60 1.82
CA VAL A 70 -9.37 -5.28 3.13
C VAL A 70 -10.04 -4.43 4.20
N LEU A 71 -9.58 -3.18 4.38
CA LEU A 71 -10.10 -2.29 5.42
C LEU A 71 -11.34 -1.52 4.99
N ARG A 72 -11.57 -1.39 3.67
CA ARG A 72 -12.65 -0.60 3.08
C ARG A 72 -12.68 0.83 3.60
N ILE A 73 -11.49 1.42 3.72
CA ILE A 73 -11.30 2.81 4.12
C ILE A 73 -11.04 3.61 2.85
N GLU A 74 -11.79 4.69 2.70
CA GLU A 74 -11.54 5.69 1.68
C GLU A 74 -10.36 6.54 2.15
N LEU A 75 -9.27 6.52 1.37
CA LEU A 75 -8.10 7.33 1.62
C LEU A 75 -8.42 8.75 1.15
N GLU A 76 -8.46 9.70 2.07
CA GLU A 76 -8.58 11.12 1.73
C GLU A 76 -7.24 11.54 1.11
N ALA A 77 -7.20 11.60 -0.22
CA ALA A 77 -5.98 11.89 -0.96
C ALA A 77 -5.36 13.22 -0.48
N SER A 78 -4.21 13.14 0.18
CA SER A 78 -3.23 14.24 0.14
C SER A 78 -2.97 14.52 -1.34
N SER A 79 -3.01 15.78 -1.74
CA SER A 79 -3.18 16.29 -3.11
C SER A 79 -2.19 15.78 -4.18
N ASP A 80 -1.21 14.94 -3.83
CA ASP A 80 -0.23 14.33 -4.74
C ASP A 80 -0.50 12.85 -5.09
N LEU A 81 -1.37 12.14 -4.36
CA LEU A 81 -1.78 10.77 -4.68
C LEU A 81 -3.19 10.77 -5.25
N ALA A 82 -3.32 11.16 -6.52
CA ALA A 82 -4.59 11.07 -7.24
C ALA A 82 -5.02 9.60 -7.43
N VAL A 83 -5.63 9.00 -6.41
CA VAL A 83 -6.44 7.78 -6.54
C VAL A 83 -7.73 8.22 -7.21
N ARG A 84 -7.67 8.33 -8.53
CA ARG A 84 -8.83 8.59 -9.37
C ARG A 84 -9.70 7.32 -9.32
N SER A 85 -10.74 7.36 -8.49
CA SER A 85 -11.80 6.34 -8.47
C SER A 85 -12.37 6.14 -9.88
N PRO A 86 -12.30 4.94 -10.47
CA PRO A 86 -13.02 4.63 -11.69
C PRO A 86 -14.29 3.84 -11.31
N LEU A 87 -15.34 4.55 -10.90
CA LEU A 87 -16.69 3.99 -10.81
C LEU A 87 -17.78 4.90 -11.41
N ASP A 88 -17.41 5.78 -12.34
CA ASP A 88 -18.38 6.39 -13.27
C ASP A 88 -18.18 5.81 -14.67
N GLU A 89 -18.83 4.67 -14.94
CA GLU A 89 -19.45 4.28 -16.23
C GLU A 89 -20.44 3.12 -16.02
#